data_AF-A0A9D4WQM0-F1
#
_entry.id   AF-A0A9D4WQM0-F1
#
_cell.length_a   1.000
_cell.length_b   1.000
_cell.length_c   1.000
_cell.angle_alpha   90.00
_cell.angle_beta   90.00
_cell.angle_gamma   90.00
#
_symmetry.space_group_name_H-M   'P 1'
#
loop_
_entity.id
_entity.type
_entity.pdbx_description
1 polymer ?
#
loop_
_entity_poly.entity_id
_entity_poly.type
_entity_poly.pdbx_seq_one_letter_code
_entity_poly.pdbx_strand_id
1 'polypeptide(L)'
;MILSELSNLLKDRNALNSSENATCDVAVSALGRICEFHRDSIDGTTAIPAWLSFLPLKDDLAEAKIMHEQLCLMVARLDKDLLGAGNQNLAKIITVFLEVIEKGDKLASKQTIDQMNSLLRQLAQNIPPNMFETILLSLSDQQRELLLPFLSSF
;
A
#
# COMPACT_ATOMS: atom_id res chain seq x y z
N MET A 1 -2.22 21.87 2.41
CA MET A 1 -2.70 22.29 1.07
C MET A 1 -2.89 21.06 0.22
N ILE A 2 -1.93 20.54 -0.56
CA ILE A 2 -2.15 19.34 -1.42
C ILE A 2 -2.73 18.11 -0.67
N LEU A 3 -2.19 17.76 0.51
CA LEU A 3 -2.72 16.67 1.34
C LEU A 3 -4.15 16.94 1.86
N SER A 4 -4.48 18.20 2.10
CA SER A 4 -5.78 18.65 2.59
C SER A 4 -6.83 18.60 1.47
N GLU A 5 -6.47 19.08 0.27
CA GLU A 5 -7.27 18.96 -0.95
C GLU A 5 -7.51 17.48 -1.33
N LEU A 6 -6.46 16.65 -1.33
CA LEU A 6 -6.58 15.19 -1.54
C LEU A 6 -7.49 14.54 -0.50
N SER A 7 -7.30 14.86 0.78
CA SER A 7 -8.13 14.35 1.87
C SER A 7 -9.60 14.75 1.70
N ASN A 8 -9.89 15.95 1.20
CA ASN A 8 -11.25 16.41 0.94
C ASN A 8 -11.88 15.72 -0.27
N LEU A 9 -11.15 15.59 -1.39
CA LEU A 9 -11.59 14.85 -2.58
C LEU A 9 -11.93 13.38 -2.25
N LEU A 10 -11.19 12.78 -1.31
CA LEU A 10 -11.29 11.35 -1.01
C LEU A 10 -12.34 11.04 0.07
N LYS A 11 -12.83 12.02 0.84
CA LYS A 11 -13.96 11.83 1.77
C LYS A 11 -15.25 11.45 1.04
N ASP A 12 -15.40 11.88 -0.22
CA ASP A 12 -16.59 11.64 -1.04
C ASP A 12 -16.37 10.59 -2.14
N ARG A 13 -15.31 9.76 -2.07
CA ARG A 13 -14.93 8.79 -3.13
C ARG A 13 -16.05 7.83 -3.55
N ASN A 14 -16.97 7.50 -2.63
CA ASN A 14 -18.13 6.65 -2.92
C ASN A 14 -19.27 7.38 -3.68
N ALA A 15 -19.25 8.71 -3.72
CA ALA A 15 -20.20 9.54 -4.48
C ALA A 15 -19.65 9.96 -5.85
N LEU A 16 -18.37 9.71 -6.13
CA LEU A 16 -17.70 10.06 -7.38
C LEU A 16 -17.99 9.05 -8.50
N ASN A 17 -17.97 9.52 -9.74
CA ASN A 17 -18.04 8.66 -10.91
C ASN A 17 -16.67 8.02 -11.24
N SER A 18 -16.64 7.05 -12.16
CA SER A 18 -15.40 6.32 -12.50
C SER A 18 -14.26 7.21 -13.01
N SER A 19 -14.57 8.31 -13.71
CA SER A 19 -13.56 9.26 -14.22
C SER A 19 -12.93 10.08 -13.10
N GLU A 20 -13.72 10.47 -12.10
CA GLU A 20 -13.26 11.21 -10.93
C GLU A 20 -12.40 10.32 -10.02
N ASN A 21 -12.76 9.05 -9.86
CA ASN A 21 -11.95 8.09 -9.11
C ASN A 21 -10.60 7.80 -9.78
N ALA A 22 -10.55 7.65 -11.11
CA ALA A 22 -9.30 7.54 -11.85
C ALA A 22 -8.41 8.79 -11.69
N THR A 23 -9.00 9.98 -11.71
CA THR A 23 -8.27 11.24 -11.46
C THR A 23 -7.69 11.29 -10.04
N CYS A 24 -8.44 10.77 -9.05
CA CYS A 24 -7.93 10.62 -7.70
C CYS A 24 -6.73 9.67 -7.64
N ASP A 25 -6.76 8.55 -8.35
CA ASP A 25 -5.64 7.60 -8.40
C ASP A 25 -4.37 8.23 -8.98
N VAL A 26 -4.50 9.07 -10.02
CA VAL A 26 -3.38 9.85 -10.57
C VAL A 26 -2.82 10.82 -9.52
N ALA A 27 -3.68 11.51 -8.77
CA ALA A 27 -3.25 12.46 -7.75
C ALA A 27 -2.57 11.77 -6.55
N VAL A 28 -3.07 10.60 -6.14
CA VAL A 28 -2.43 9.75 -5.12
C VAL A 28 -1.08 9.21 -5.62
N SER A 29 -0.97 8.86 -6.90
CA SER A 29 0.30 8.44 -7.52
C SER A 29 1.32 9.58 -7.54
N ALA A 30 0.90 10.80 -7.85
CA ALA A 30 1.76 11.98 -7.75
C ALA A 30 2.27 12.20 -6.32
N LEU A 31 1.41 12.04 -5.30
CA LEU A 31 1.83 12.10 -3.90
C LEU A 31 2.86 11.00 -3.58
N GLY A 32 2.64 9.76 -4.04
CA GLY A 32 3.59 8.67 -3.87
C GLY A 32 4.97 8.95 -4.49
N ARG A 33 5.00 9.56 -5.68
CA ARG A 33 6.25 9.99 -6.33
C ARG A 33 6.96 11.10 -5.54
N ILE A 34 6.22 12.02 -4.92
CA ILE A 34 6.80 13.02 -4.01
C ILE A 34 7.39 12.33 -2.76
N CYS A 35 6.65 11.38 -2.17
CA CYS A 35 7.12 10.59 -1.03
C CYS A 35 8.40 9.79 -1.32
N GLU A 36 8.60 9.32 -2.55
CA GLU A 36 9.82 8.62 -2.95
C GLU A 36 10.97 9.60 -3.30
N PHE A 37 10.72 10.54 -4.21
CA PHE A 37 11.79 11.28 -4.88
C PHE A 37 12.05 12.68 -4.32
N HIS A 38 11.13 13.23 -3.51
CA HIS A 38 11.17 14.60 -2.99
C HIS A 38 10.95 14.67 -1.48
N ARG A 39 11.44 13.65 -0.77
CA ARG A 39 11.28 13.41 0.68
C ARG A 39 11.72 14.60 1.52
N ASP A 40 12.82 15.24 1.12
CA ASP A 40 13.40 16.39 1.82
C ASP A 40 12.52 17.65 1.75
N SER A 41 11.50 17.65 0.88
CA SER A 41 10.59 18.79 0.69
C SER A 41 9.26 18.65 1.43
N ILE A 42 9.05 17.55 2.17
CA ILE A 42 7.81 17.24 2.85
C ILE A 42 8.05 16.72 4.27
N ASP A 43 7.03 16.81 5.13
CA ASP A 43 7.02 16.04 6.37
C ASP A 43 6.62 14.58 6.08
N GLY A 44 7.62 13.72 5.91
CA GLY A 44 7.43 12.30 5.63
C GLY A 44 6.63 11.56 6.72
N THR A 45 6.70 12.02 7.98
CA THR A 45 6.00 11.39 9.10
C THR A 45 4.47 11.54 8.99
N THR A 46 4.01 12.56 8.27
CA THR A 46 2.60 12.80 7.97
C THR A 46 2.22 12.34 6.57
N ALA A 47 3.05 12.66 5.57
CA ALA A 47 2.72 12.45 4.17
C ALA A 47 2.71 10.97 3.77
N ILE A 48 3.65 10.16 4.26
CA ILE A 48 3.74 8.73 3.91
C ILE A 48 2.54 7.95 4.46
N PRO A 49 2.17 8.05 5.76
CA PRO A 49 0.97 7.38 6.25
C PRO A 49 -0.31 7.82 5.53
N ALA A 50 -0.42 9.11 5.19
CA ALA A 50 -1.55 9.62 4.42
C ALA A 50 -1.60 8.99 3.02
N TRP A 51 -0.48 8.96 2.30
CA TRP A 51 -0.39 8.30 0.99
C TRP A 51 -0.74 6.81 1.06
N LEU A 52 -0.14 6.06 2.01
CA LEU A 52 -0.41 4.63 2.21
C LEU A 52 -1.89 4.37 2.50
N SER A 53 -2.57 5.29 3.21
CA SER A 53 -4.00 5.14 3.53
C SER A 53 -4.89 5.06 2.28
N PHE A 54 -4.45 5.64 1.16
CA PHE A 54 -5.20 5.65 -0.11
C PHE A 54 -4.95 4.44 -1.00
N LEU A 55 -3.99 3.58 -0.65
CA LEU A 55 -3.70 2.35 -1.38
C LEU A 55 -4.59 1.17 -0.93
N PRO A 56 -4.82 0.18 -1.81
CA PRO A 56 -4.38 0.13 -3.21
C PRO A 56 -5.18 1.03 -4.16
N LEU A 57 -4.58 1.41 -5.28
CA LEU A 57 -5.28 2.09 -6.39
C LEU A 57 -6.07 1.07 -7.21
N LYS A 58 -7.22 1.48 -7.75
CA LYS A 58 -8.22 0.54 -8.29
C LYS A 58 -8.90 1.00 -9.56
N ASP A 59 -8.92 2.31 -9.82
CA ASP A 59 -9.74 2.92 -10.84
C ASP A 59 -8.91 3.29 -12.07
N ASP A 60 -7.71 3.86 -11.87
CA ASP A 60 -6.71 3.99 -12.95
C ASP A 60 -5.77 2.78 -12.93
N LEU A 61 -6.07 1.76 -13.75
CA LEU A 61 -5.29 0.53 -13.77
C LEU A 61 -3.85 0.70 -14.26
N ALA A 62 -3.57 1.76 -15.05
CA ALA A 62 -2.21 2.04 -15.51
C ALA A 62 -1.38 2.61 -14.36
N GLU A 63 -1.90 3.62 -13.67
CA GLU A 63 -1.25 4.18 -12.48
C GLU A 63 -1.19 3.17 -11.32
N ALA A 64 -2.21 2.33 -11.15
CA ALA A 64 -2.19 1.27 -10.15
C ALA A 64 -0.99 0.34 -10.33
N LYS A 65 -0.73 -0.13 -11.55
CA LYS A 65 0.41 -1.01 -11.84
C LYS A 65 1.75 -0.33 -11.51
N ILE A 66 1.91 0.93 -11.92
CA ILE A 66 3.12 1.73 -11.67
C ILE A 66 3.31 1.94 -10.15
N MET A 67 2.26 2.37 -9.45
CA MET A 67 2.35 2.71 -8.04
C MET A 67 2.55 1.47 -7.15
N HIS A 68 1.94 0.34 -7.49
CA HIS A 68 2.14 -0.91 -6.76
C HIS A 68 3.54 -1.50 -6.97
N GLU A 69 4.13 -1.35 -8.16
CA GLU A 69 5.54 -1.68 -8.40
C GLU A 69 6.47 -0.78 -7.58
N GLN A 70 6.23 0.53 -7.58
CA GLN A 70 7.01 1.49 -6.79
C GLN A 70 6.95 1.18 -5.29
N LEU A 71 5.78 0.84 -4.75
CA LEU A 71 5.65 0.40 -3.35
C LEU A 71 6.52 -0.84 -3.09
N CYS A 72 6.54 -1.82 -4.00
CA CYS A 72 7.41 -3.00 -3.87
C CYS A 72 8.90 -2.63 -3.83
N LEU A 73 9.34 -1.68 -4.67
CA LEU A 73 10.72 -1.21 -4.66
C LEU A 73 11.09 -0.54 -3.33
N MET A 74 10.19 0.28 -2.78
CA MET A 74 10.43 0.92 -1.48
C MET A 74 10.50 -0.11 -0.34
N VAL A 75 9.59 -1.09 -0.32
CA VAL A 75 9.59 -2.18 0.68
C VAL A 75 10.83 -3.07 0.55
N ALA A 76 11.25 -3.40 -0.68
CA ALA A 76 12.42 -4.23 -0.93
C ALA A 76 13.73 -3.62 -0.41
N ARG A 77 13.80 -2.28 -0.31
CA ARG A 77 14.95 -1.56 0.27
C ARG A 77 14.89 -1.46 1.80
N LEU A 78 13.84 -2.01 2.44
CA LEU A 78 13.54 -1.81 3.86
C LEU A 78 13.57 -0.31 4.23
N ASP A 79 12.95 0.50 3.37
CA ASP A 79 12.93 1.96 3.52
C ASP A 79 12.36 2.35 4.89
N LYS A 80 13.21 2.91 5.76
CA LYS A 80 12.84 3.23 7.14
C LYS A 80 11.78 4.33 7.23
N ASP A 81 11.78 5.25 6.28
CA ASP A 81 10.80 6.34 6.23
C ASP A 81 9.44 5.77 5.80
N LEU A 82 9.44 4.82 4.86
CA LEU A 82 8.24 4.08 4.47
C LEU A 82 7.66 3.27 5.65
N LEU A 83 8.50 2.47 6.32
CA LEU A 83 8.07 1.61 7.42
C LEU A 83 7.59 2.44 8.63
N GLY A 84 8.16 3.62 8.80
CA GLY A 84 7.86 4.54 9.89
C GLY A 84 8.45 4.10 11.23
N ALA A 85 8.32 4.98 12.23
CA ALA A 85 8.79 4.70 13.58
C ALA A 85 8.15 3.42 14.13
N GLY A 86 8.97 2.49 14.64
CA GLY A 86 8.48 1.21 15.15
C GLY A 86 7.74 0.34 14.13
N ASN A 87 7.99 0.54 12.83
CA ASN A 87 7.29 -0.12 11.73
C ASN A 87 5.77 0.12 11.72
N GLN A 88 5.29 1.26 12.24
CA GLN A 88 3.86 1.57 12.36
C GLN A 88 3.07 1.41 11.04
N ASN A 89 3.70 1.57 9.89
CA ASN A 89 3.04 1.47 8.58
C ASN A 89 2.97 0.04 8.02
N LEU A 90 3.68 -0.91 8.63
CA LEU A 90 3.83 -2.27 8.13
C LEU A 90 2.50 -3.01 7.97
N ALA A 91 1.58 -2.84 8.93
CA ALA A 91 0.25 -3.46 8.84
C ALA A 91 -0.54 -3.02 7.60
N LYS A 92 -0.47 -1.72 7.27
CA LYS A 92 -1.14 -1.18 6.08
C LYS A 92 -0.47 -1.68 4.80
N ILE A 93 0.86 -1.75 4.75
CA ILE A 93 1.62 -2.28 3.60
C ILE A 93 1.21 -3.74 3.32
N ILE A 94 1.16 -4.58 4.36
CA ILE A 94 0.76 -5.99 4.23
C ILE A 94 -0.67 -6.11 3.71
N THR A 95 -1.59 -5.30 4.24
CA THR A 95 -2.99 -5.29 3.78
C THR A 95 -3.09 -4.90 2.30
N VAL A 96 -2.33 -3.89 1.87
CA VAL A 96 -2.26 -3.47 0.46
C VAL A 96 -1.73 -4.60 -0.42
N PHE A 97 -0.64 -5.27 -0.03
CA PHE A 97 -0.08 -6.38 -0.79
C PHE A 97 -1.08 -7.53 -0.94
N LEU A 98 -1.75 -7.92 0.14
CA LEU A 98 -2.74 -9.00 0.10
C LEU A 98 -3.92 -8.66 -0.82
N GLU A 99 -4.42 -7.43 -0.77
CA GLU A 99 -5.51 -7.00 -1.65
C GLU A 99 -5.08 -6.95 -3.13
N VAL A 100 -3.87 -6.47 -3.42
CA VAL A 100 -3.35 -6.45 -4.81
C VAL A 100 -3.13 -7.87 -5.33
N ILE A 101 -2.59 -8.78 -4.52
CA ILE A 101 -2.42 -10.20 -4.87
C ILE A 101 -3.78 -10.85 -5.15
N GLU A 102 -4.79 -10.58 -4.32
CA GLU A 102 -6.15 -11.10 -4.51
C GLU A 102 -6.78 -10.64 -5.84
N LYS A 103 -6.59 -9.36 -6.21
CA LYS A 103 -7.12 -8.80 -7.47
C LYS A 103 -6.26 -9.13 -8.70
N GLY A 104 -5.02 -9.53 -8.49
CA GLY A 104 -4.13 -10.06 -9.53
C GLY A 104 -3.77 -9.05 -10.62
N ASP A 105 -3.79 -9.52 -11.87
CA ASP A 105 -3.28 -8.84 -13.07
C ASP A 105 -4.02 -7.54 -13.44
N LYS A 106 -5.17 -7.29 -12.82
CA LYS A 106 -5.90 -6.04 -12.88
C LYS A 106 -5.10 -4.89 -12.25
N LEU A 107 -4.55 -5.12 -11.05
CA LEU A 107 -3.94 -4.06 -10.24
C LEU A 107 -2.41 -4.06 -10.30
N ALA A 108 -1.78 -5.16 -10.74
CA ALA A 108 -0.34 -5.29 -10.77
C ALA A 108 0.13 -6.16 -11.94
N SER A 109 1.39 -6.02 -12.35
CA SER A 109 2.00 -6.96 -13.29
C SER A 109 2.26 -8.31 -12.60
N LYS A 110 2.42 -9.40 -13.37
CA LYS A 110 2.80 -10.70 -12.80
C LYS A 110 4.10 -10.61 -12.00
N GLN A 111 5.12 -9.92 -12.53
CA GLN A 111 6.39 -9.70 -11.85
C GLN A 111 6.21 -8.97 -10.51
N THR A 112 5.36 -7.93 -10.49
CA THR A 112 5.03 -7.19 -9.27
C THR A 112 4.34 -8.08 -8.25
N ILE A 113 3.40 -8.93 -8.68
CA ILE A 113 2.70 -9.89 -7.80
C ILE A 113 3.71 -10.91 -7.22
N ASP A 114 4.60 -11.44 -8.04
CA ASP A 114 5.64 -12.38 -7.60
C ASP A 114 6.58 -11.70 -6.57
N GLN A 115 6.93 -10.43 -6.79
CA GLN A 115 7.72 -9.63 -5.86
C GLN A 115 6.96 -9.38 -4.55
N MET A 116 5.67 -9.03 -4.60
CA MET A 116 4.84 -8.86 -3.40
C MET A 116 4.77 -10.14 -2.57
N ASN A 117 4.60 -11.31 -3.21
CA ASN A 117 4.61 -12.60 -2.52
C ASN A 117 5.95 -12.88 -1.83
N SER A 118 7.08 -12.56 -2.48
CA SER A 118 8.41 -12.72 -1.89
C SER A 118 8.63 -11.79 -0.70
N LEU A 119 8.21 -10.52 -0.83
CA LEU A 119 8.30 -9.54 0.25
C LEU A 119 7.37 -9.89 1.42
N LEU A 120 6.14 -10.35 1.16
CA LEU A 120 5.23 -10.82 2.21
C LEU A 120 5.86 -11.96 3.02
N ARG A 121 6.54 -12.93 2.38
CA ARG A 121 7.29 -13.99 3.08
C ARG A 121 8.35 -13.41 4.03
N GLN A 122 9.14 -12.46 3.54
CA GLN A 122 10.21 -11.84 4.32
C GLN A 122 9.65 -11.00 5.50
N LEU A 123 8.57 -10.27 5.25
CA LEU A 123 7.91 -9.46 6.27
C LEU A 123 7.23 -10.34 7.32
N ALA A 124 6.51 -11.39 6.91
CA ALA A 124 5.81 -12.33 7.79
C ALA A 124 6.74 -12.99 8.84
N GLN A 125 7.98 -13.29 8.45
CA GLN A 125 8.99 -13.84 9.36
C GLN A 125 9.42 -12.87 10.46
N ASN A 126 9.16 -11.58 10.29
CA ASN A 126 9.61 -10.50 11.17
C ASN A 126 8.46 -9.66 11.73
N ILE A 127 7.21 -10.13 11.62
CA ILE A 127 6.04 -9.41 12.17
C ILE A 127 6.11 -9.47 13.70
N PRO A 128 6.14 -8.31 14.39
CA PRO A 128 6.04 -8.28 15.85
C PRO A 128 4.68 -8.84 16.32
N PRO A 129 4.63 -9.64 17.41
CA PRO A 129 3.38 -10.23 17.90
C PRO A 129 2.26 -9.21 18.18
N ASN A 130 2.61 -8.01 18.64
CA ASN A 130 1.65 -6.92 18.90
C ASN A 130 1.04 -6.32 17.62
N MET A 131 1.68 -6.50 16.46
CA MET A 131 1.18 -6.03 15.17
C MET A 131 0.35 -7.10 14.44
N PHE A 132 0.58 -8.36 14.78
CA PHE A 132 -0.12 -9.50 14.19
C PHE A 132 -1.64 -9.39 14.35
N GLU A 133 -2.11 -9.05 15.54
CA GLU A 133 -3.55 -8.84 15.82
C GLU A 133 -4.13 -7.71 14.98
N THR A 134 -3.41 -6.58 14.83
CA THR A 134 -3.87 -5.46 14.00
C THR A 134 -4.01 -5.87 12.54
N ILE A 135 -3.07 -6.66 12.02
CA ILE A 135 -3.14 -7.19 10.66
C ILE A 135 -4.34 -8.15 10.55
N LEU A 136 -4.47 -9.13 11.44
CA LEU A 136 -5.58 -10.10 11.35
C LEU A 136 -6.96 -9.45 11.39
N LEU A 137 -7.14 -8.39 12.19
CA LEU A 137 -8.38 -7.63 12.27
C LEU A 137 -8.69 -6.80 11.01
N SER A 138 -7.67 -6.40 10.24
CA SER A 138 -7.86 -5.62 9.01
C SER A 138 -8.09 -6.47 7.76
N LEU A 139 -7.87 -7.79 7.84
CA LEU A 139 -8.00 -8.71 6.70
C LEU A 139 -9.40 -9.32 6.60
N SER A 140 -9.85 -9.52 5.35
CA SER A 140 -10.99 -10.40 5.05
C SER A 140 -10.61 -11.87 5.24
N ASP A 141 -11.61 -12.76 5.32
CA ASP A 141 -11.34 -14.20 5.47
C ASP A 141 -10.51 -14.76 4.29
N GLN A 142 -10.76 -14.30 3.07
CA GLN A 142 -9.96 -14.67 1.90
C GLN A 142 -8.51 -14.18 1.99
N GLN A 143 -8.29 -12.97 2.52
CA GLN A 143 -6.94 -12.44 2.71
C GLN A 143 -6.19 -13.16 3.85
N ARG A 144 -6.90 -13.59 4.90
CA ARG A 144 -6.33 -14.44 5.95
C ARG A 144 -5.87 -15.77 5.39
N GLU A 145 -6.66 -16.40 4.52
CA GLU A 145 -6.26 -17.64 3.83
C GLU A 145 -5.02 -17.44 2.96
N LEU A 146 -4.89 -16.30 2.29
CA LEU A 146 -3.66 -15.95 1.55
C LEU A 146 -2.46 -15.73 2.48
N LEU A 147 -2.68 -15.27 3.71
CA LEU A 147 -1.61 -15.06 4.68
C LEU A 147 -1.13 -16.37 5.33
N LEU A 148 -2.01 -17.35 5.53
CA LEU A 148 -1.72 -18.61 6.25
C LEU A 148 -0.46 -19.35 5.76
N PRO A 149 -0.20 -19.55 4.46
CA PRO A 149 1.00 -20.23 3.97
C PRO A 149 2.32 -19.50 4.26
N PHE A 150 2.26 -18.21 4.61
CA PHE A 150 3.43 -17.42 4.97
C PHE A 150 3.72 -17.47 6.48
N LEU A 151 2.71 -17.84 7.28
CA LEU A 151 2.81 -17.99 8.73
C LEU A 151 3.14 -19.43 9.14
N SER A 152 2.85 -20.43 8.31
CA SER A 152 3.05 -21.84 8.66
C SER A 152 4.46 -22.38 8.42
N SER A 153 5.41 -21.55 8.01
CA SER A 153 6.83 -21.92 7.85
C SER A 153 7.67 -21.81 9.13
N PHE A 154 7.04 -21.97 10.30
CA PHE A 154 7.71 -22.12 11.60
C PHE A 154 7.94 -23.59 11.94
#